data_AF-A0A0B3A9V5-F1
#
_entry.id   AF-A0A0B3A9V5-F1
#
_cell.length_a   1.000
_cell.length_b   1.000
_cell.length_c   1.000
_cell.angle_alpha   90.00
_cell.angle_beta   90.00
_cell.angle_gamma   90.00
#
_symmetry.space_group_name_H-M   'P 1'
#
loop_
_entity.id
_entity.type
_entity.pdbx_description
1 polymer ?
#
loop_
_entity_poly.entity_id
_entity_poly.type
_entity_poly.pdbx_seq_one_letter_code
_entity_poly.pdbx_strand_id
1 'polypeptide(L)'
;MIIKRKEVQEIEDELGGLQDEFTDLMQQVSEVRKKGKDTRIAEMKALEFAPTLKMAKVTYDKDDIERVKRVIKRVKDELEEVREGSDMDNTYALIQEAYEHLRNGDVAHALTAYTNITRLYPRLTPDQKRMVYSACIDIQEKIAHHGK
;
A
#
# COMPACT_ATOMS: atom_id res chain seq x y z
N MET A 1 -41.82 -10.52 -23.44
CA MET A 1 -41.03 -9.43 -22.84
C MET A 1 -40.12 -10.04 -21.76
N ILE A 2 -38.91 -10.49 -22.11
CA ILE A 2 -37.99 -11.26 -21.22
C ILE A 2 -36.65 -10.53 -21.01
N ILE A 3 -36.38 -9.48 -21.79
CA ILE A 3 -35.07 -8.82 -21.89
C ILE A 3 -34.63 -8.15 -20.57
N LYS A 4 -35.58 -7.57 -19.80
CA LYS A 4 -35.28 -6.88 -18.53
C LYS A 4 -34.75 -7.78 -17.39
N ARG A 5 -34.98 -9.10 -17.45
CA ARG A 5 -34.50 -10.01 -16.38
C ARG A 5 -33.01 -10.33 -16.49
N LYS A 6 -32.47 -10.32 -17.71
CA LYS A 6 -31.07 -10.70 -17.93
C LYS A 6 -30.11 -9.60 -17.46
N GLU A 7 -30.41 -8.35 -17.78
CA GLU A 7 -29.60 -7.19 -17.35
C GLU A 7 -29.60 -7.03 -15.83
N VAL A 8 -30.74 -7.27 -15.17
CA VAL A 8 -30.82 -7.23 -13.69
C VAL A 8 -29.99 -8.36 -13.07
N GLN A 9 -30.06 -9.57 -13.62
CA GLN A 9 -29.23 -10.68 -13.14
C GLN A 9 -27.74 -10.39 -13.31
N GLU A 10 -27.32 -9.83 -14.45
CA GLU A 10 -25.93 -9.44 -14.70
C GLU A 10 -25.43 -8.41 -13.67
N ILE A 11 -26.26 -7.44 -13.30
CA ILE A 11 -25.94 -6.45 -12.26
C ILE A 11 -25.89 -7.09 -10.87
N GLU A 12 -26.80 -8.00 -10.55
CA GLU A 12 -26.78 -8.73 -9.29
C GLU A 12 -25.53 -9.61 -9.16
N ASP A 13 -25.12 -10.26 -10.24
CA ASP A 13 -23.90 -11.05 -10.31
C ASP A 13 -22.66 -10.15 -10.14
N GLU A 14 -22.62 -8.97 -10.78
CA GLU A 14 -21.55 -7.98 -10.59
C GLU A 14 -21.47 -7.49 -9.12
N LEU A 15 -22.61 -7.14 -8.53
CA LEU A 15 -22.68 -6.70 -7.13
C LEU A 15 -22.32 -7.83 -6.15
N GLY A 16 -22.62 -9.08 -6.50
CA GLY A 16 -22.16 -10.27 -5.79
C GLY A 16 -20.63 -10.38 -5.83
N GLY A 17 -20.04 -10.28 -7.02
CA GLY A 17 -18.58 -10.29 -7.18
C GLY A 17 -17.87 -9.17 -6.41
N LEU A 18 -18.43 -7.96 -6.39
CA LEU A 18 -17.89 -6.85 -5.61
C LEU A 18 -18.01 -7.08 -4.10
N GLN A 19 -19.03 -7.80 -3.64
CA GLN A 19 -19.17 -8.21 -2.24
C GLN A 19 -18.10 -9.22 -1.85
N ASP A 20 -17.87 -10.23 -2.69
CA ASP A 20 -16.84 -11.24 -2.45
C ASP A 20 -15.44 -10.61 -2.46
N GLU A 21 -15.13 -9.75 -3.44
CA GLU A 21 -13.87 -9.00 -3.50
C GLU A 21 -13.63 -8.18 -2.22
N PHE A 22 -14.67 -7.51 -1.71
CA PHE A 22 -14.57 -6.75 -0.47
C PHE A 22 -14.35 -7.65 0.75
N THR A 23 -14.99 -8.82 0.81
CA THR A 23 -14.77 -9.81 1.87
C THR A 23 -13.32 -10.29 1.89
N ASP A 24 -12.75 -10.63 0.73
CA ASP A 24 -11.35 -11.01 0.59
C ASP A 24 -10.42 -9.86 1.01
N LEU A 25 -10.75 -8.63 0.63
CA LEU A 25 -9.98 -7.46 1.02
C LEU A 25 -9.98 -7.25 2.54
N MET A 26 -11.11 -7.46 3.21
CA MET A 26 -11.19 -7.36 4.67
C MET A 26 -10.43 -8.49 5.39
N GLN A 27 -10.35 -9.68 4.79
CA GLN A 27 -9.47 -10.74 5.29
C GLN A 27 -8.00 -10.31 5.21
N GLN A 28 -7.61 -9.71 4.09
CA GLN A 28 -6.27 -9.18 3.90
C GLN A 28 -5.93 -8.03 4.89
N VAL A 29 -6.88 -7.13 5.17
CA VAL A 29 -6.74 -6.11 6.23
C VAL A 29 -6.48 -6.77 7.59
N SER A 30 -7.26 -7.80 7.93
CA SER A 30 -7.10 -8.54 9.19
C SER A 30 -5.73 -9.20 9.31
N GLU A 31 -5.20 -9.78 8.24
CA GLU A 31 -3.86 -10.36 8.20
C GLU A 31 -2.76 -9.32 8.42
N VAL A 32 -2.87 -8.16 7.78
CA VAL A 32 -1.92 -7.05 7.93
C VAL A 32 -1.95 -6.51 9.36
N ARG A 33 -3.14 -6.36 9.95
CA ARG A 33 -3.32 -5.95 11.35
C ARG A 33 -2.71 -6.95 12.33
N LYS A 34 -2.87 -8.26 12.08
CA LYS A 34 -2.24 -9.33 12.90
C LYS A 34 -0.72 -9.28 12.86
N LYS A 35 -0.12 -8.70 11.81
CA LYS A 35 1.33 -8.42 11.72
C LYS A 35 1.74 -7.14 12.46
N GLY A 36 0.82 -6.47 13.16
CA GLY A 36 1.09 -5.28 13.96
C GLY A 36 1.15 -3.98 13.16
N LYS A 37 0.75 -3.99 11.87
CA LYS A 37 0.69 -2.77 11.06
C LYS A 37 -0.61 -2.00 11.33
N ASP A 38 -0.55 -0.68 11.30
CA ASP A 38 -1.73 0.18 11.51
C ASP A 38 -2.63 0.13 10.27
N THR A 39 -3.82 -0.47 10.42
CA THR A 39 -4.83 -0.59 9.37
C THR A 39 -6.02 0.33 9.58
N ARG A 40 -5.96 1.26 10.55
CA ARG A 40 -7.13 2.04 11.00
C ARG A 40 -7.76 2.83 9.86
N ILE A 41 -6.96 3.44 8.98
CA ILE A 41 -7.48 4.25 7.87
C ILE A 41 -8.22 3.36 6.85
N ALA A 42 -7.68 2.16 6.56
CA ALA A 42 -8.32 1.19 5.66
C ALA A 42 -9.67 0.73 6.24
N GLU A 43 -9.70 0.43 7.55
CA GLU A 43 -10.91 0.05 8.27
C GLU A 43 -11.95 1.19 8.30
N MET A 44 -11.53 2.45 8.48
CA MET A 44 -12.43 3.60 8.42
C MET A 44 -13.06 3.77 7.03
N LYS A 45 -12.27 3.66 5.96
CA LYS A 45 -12.77 3.70 4.57
C LYS A 45 -13.74 2.55 4.27
N ALA A 46 -13.49 1.38 4.84
CA ALA A 46 -14.32 0.19 4.67
C ALA A 46 -15.75 0.34 5.24
N LEU A 47 -15.97 1.23 6.21
CA LEU A 47 -17.30 1.48 6.78
C LEU A 47 -18.31 2.03 5.75
N GLU A 48 -17.83 2.66 4.68
CA GLU A 48 -18.67 3.18 3.60
C GLU A 48 -19.22 2.07 2.69
N PHE A 49 -18.67 0.86 2.73
CA PHE A 49 -19.00 -0.19 1.78
C PHE A 49 -20.45 -0.68 1.93
N ALA A 50 -20.84 -1.10 3.13
CA ALA A 50 -22.16 -1.67 3.39
C ALA A 50 -23.33 -0.74 2.98
N PRO A 51 -23.36 0.55 3.37
CA PRO A 51 -24.42 1.45 2.92
C PRO A 51 -24.40 1.69 1.41
N THR A 52 -23.22 1.75 0.78
CA THR A 52 -23.07 1.97 -0.66
C THR A 52 -23.54 0.76 -1.48
N LEU A 53 -23.16 -0.45 -1.07
CA LEU A 53 -23.59 -1.70 -1.69
C LEU A 53 -25.11 -1.87 -1.56
N LYS A 54 -25.67 -1.55 -0.38
CA LYS A 54 -27.12 -1.61 -0.16
C LYS A 54 -27.87 -0.67 -1.11
N MET A 55 -27.34 0.53 -1.35
CA MET A 55 -27.95 1.45 -2.32
C MET A 55 -27.91 0.89 -3.73
N ALA A 56 -26.74 0.42 -4.19
CA ALA A 56 -26.57 -0.14 -5.52
C ALA A 56 -27.46 -1.36 -5.79
N LYS A 57 -27.70 -2.21 -4.78
CA LYS A 57 -28.64 -3.36 -4.86
C LYS A 57 -30.12 -2.95 -4.97
N VAL A 58 -30.47 -1.70 -4.65
CA VAL A 58 -31.86 -1.21 -4.73
C VAL A 58 -32.07 -0.38 -6.00
N THR A 59 -31.11 0.45 -6.36
CA THR A 59 -31.22 1.35 -7.51
C THR A 59 -30.85 0.68 -8.83
N TYR A 60 -29.92 -0.28 -8.79
CA TYR A 60 -29.24 -0.83 -9.97
C TYR A 60 -28.66 0.28 -10.89
N ASP A 61 -28.36 1.44 -10.32
CA ASP A 61 -27.77 2.56 -11.05
C ASP A 61 -26.27 2.34 -11.20
N LYS A 62 -25.77 2.57 -12.41
CA LYS A 62 -24.35 2.50 -12.73
C LYS A 62 -23.53 3.42 -11.83
N ASP A 63 -24.05 4.61 -11.50
CA ASP A 63 -23.32 5.55 -10.65
C ASP A 63 -23.14 5.02 -9.22
N ASP A 64 -24.12 4.27 -8.70
CA ASP A 64 -24.04 3.63 -7.39
C ASP A 64 -23.11 2.40 -7.41
N ILE A 65 -23.14 1.61 -8.48
CA ILE A 65 -22.18 0.49 -8.68
C ILE A 65 -20.74 1.03 -8.73
N GLU A 66 -20.52 2.13 -9.45
CA GLU A 66 -19.21 2.78 -9.51
C GLU A 66 -18.78 3.37 -8.16
N ARG A 67 -19.72 3.78 -7.29
CA ARG A 67 -19.40 4.15 -5.91
C ARG A 67 -18.89 2.94 -5.13
N VAL A 68 -19.50 1.77 -5.26
CA VAL A 68 -19.03 0.53 -4.60
C VAL A 68 -17.58 0.25 -5.01
N LYS A 69 -17.29 0.26 -6.32
CA LYS A 69 -15.94 0.06 -6.85
C LYS A 69 -14.93 1.08 -6.29
N ARG A 70 -15.31 2.35 -6.16
CA ARG A 70 -14.45 3.38 -5.55
C ARG A 70 -14.19 3.15 -4.07
N VAL A 71 -15.13 2.59 -3.32
CA VAL A 71 -14.88 2.21 -1.91
C VAL A 71 -13.84 1.09 -1.86
N ILE A 72 -14.04 0.01 -2.63
CA ILE A 72 -13.11 -1.12 -2.71
C ILE A 72 -11.71 -0.63 -3.07
N LYS A 73 -11.60 0.19 -4.13
CA LYS A 73 -10.31 0.74 -4.57
C LYS A 73 -9.63 1.54 -3.46
N ARG A 74 -10.33 2.44 -2.77
CA ARG A 74 -9.73 3.26 -1.69
C ARG A 74 -9.23 2.42 -0.51
N VAL A 75 -9.90 1.32 -0.18
CA VAL A 75 -9.46 0.39 0.87
C VAL A 75 -8.23 -0.39 0.38
N LYS A 76 -8.22 -0.79 -0.90
CA LYS A 76 -7.09 -1.50 -1.52
C LYS A 76 -5.83 -0.64 -1.57
N ASP A 77 -5.94 0.60 -2.05
CA ASP A 77 -4.83 1.56 -2.14
C ASP A 77 -4.22 1.79 -0.75
N GLU A 78 -5.05 1.97 0.28
CA GLU A 78 -4.58 2.13 1.67
C GLU A 78 -3.89 0.87 2.19
N LEU A 79 -4.45 -0.31 1.89
CA LEU A 79 -3.87 -1.56 2.34
C LEU A 79 -2.51 -1.82 1.67
N GLU A 80 -2.35 -1.40 0.42
CA GLU A 80 -1.08 -1.45 -0.31
C GLU A 80 -0.04 -0.53 0.33
N GLU A 81 -0.39 0.71 0.67
CA GLU A 81 0.49 1.63 1.40
C GLU A 81 0.93 1.03 2.76
N VAL A 82 0.00 0.44 3.52
CA VAL A 82 0.33 -0.21 4.79
C VAL A 82 1.25 -1.43 4.55
N ARG A 83 1.02 -2.21 3.49
CA ARG A 83 1.82 -3.39 3.15
C ARG A 83 3.23 -3.04 2.73
N GLU A 84 3.39 -2.07 1.86
CA GLU A 84 4.68 -1.55 1.41
C GLU A 84 5.41 -0.87 2.57
N GLY A 85 4.68 -0.36 3.57
CA GLY A 85 5.27 0.45 4.64
C GLY A 85 5.52 1.87 4.15
N SER A 86 5.77 2.81 5.06
CA SER A 86 6.05 4.17 4.62
C SER A 86 7.36 4.22 3.84
N ASP A 87 7.50 5.14 2.88
CA ASP A 87 8.79 5.42 2.22
C ASP A 87 9.90 5.63 3.27
N MET A 88 9.55 6.14 4.45
CA MET A 88 10.46 6.30 5.58
C MET A 88 10.91 4.98 6.20
N ASP A 89 9.97 4.07 6.48
CA ASP A 89 10.29 2.75 7.04
C ASP A 89 11.18 1.94 6.08
N ASN A 90 10.85 2.00 4.78
CA ASN A 90 11.65 1.38 3.72
C ASN A 90 13.04 2.02 3.63
N THR A 91 13.13 3.35 3.75
CA THR A 91 14.42 4.06 3.80
C THR A 91 15.24 3.61 5.01
N TYR A 92 14.63 3.47 6.19
CA TYR A 92 15.33 2.99 7.39
C TYR A 92 15.84 1.56 7.25
N ALA A 93 15.02 0.66 6.71
CA ALA A 93 15.43 -0.73 6.47
C ALA A 93 16.65 -0.80 5.55
N LEU A 94 16.63 -0.03 4.45
CA LEU A 94 17.76 0.04 3.52
C LEU A 94 19.01 0.68 4.14
N ILE A 95 18.84 1.67 5.03
CA ILE A 95 19.97 2.26 5.80
C ILE A 95 20.61 1.19 6.69
N GLN A 96 19.80 0.40 7.39
CA GLN A 96 20.30 -0.71 8.23
C GLN A 96 21.02 -1.76 7.40
N GLU A 97 20.42 -2.18 6.28
CA GLU A 97 21.01 -3.13 5.33
C GLU A 97 22.36 -2.62 4.79
N ALA A 98 22.44 -1.35 4.40
CA ALA A 98 23.68 -0.74 3.93
C ALA A 98 24.79 -0.80 5.00
N TYR A 99 24.47 -0.49 6.26
CA TYR A 99 25.44 -0.57 7.35
C TYR A 99 25.88 -2.00 7.65
N GLU A 100 24.97 -2.97 7.57
CA GLU A 100 25.28 -4.38 7.78
C GLU A 100 26.24 -4.90 6.71
N HIS A 101 25.98 -4.60 5.45
CA HIS A 101 26.89 -4.94 4.35
C HIS A 101 28.24 -4.26 4.47
N LEU A 102 28.28 -2.96 4.84
CA LEU A 102 29.54 -2.25 5.09
C LEU A 102 30.35 -2.90 6.22
N ARG A 103 29.71 -3.31 7.32
CA ARG A 103 30.37 -4.02 8.42
C ARG A 103 30.96 -5.36 7.96
N ASN A 104 30.28 -6.05 7.05
CA ASN A 104 30.71 -7.33 6.51
C ASN A 104 31.73 -7.20 5.35
N GLY A 105 32.08 -5.99 4.95
CA GLY A 105 32.98 -5.72 3.82
C GLY A 105 32.36 -5.94 2.44
N ASP A 106 31.04 -6.13 2.36
CA ASP A 106 30.30 -6.34 1.12
C ASP A 106 29.88 -5.00 0.50
N VAL A 107 30.85 -4.31 -0.11
CA VAL A 107 30.65 -2.97 -0.65
C VAL A 107 29.63 -2.95 -1.81
N ALA A 108 29.54 -4.04 -2.57
CA ALA A 108 28.64 -4.12 -3.73
C ALA A 108 27.17 -4.12 -3.29
N HIS A 109 26.82 -4.89 -2.26
CA HIS A 109 25.46 -4.90 -1.72
C HIS A 109 25.16 -3.61 -0.95
N ALA A 110 26.12 -3.06 -0.21
CA ALA A 110 25.98 -1.74 0.41
C ALA A 110 25.66 -0.63 -0.62
N LEU A 111 26.34 -0.65 -1.78
CA LEU A 111 26.06 0.28 -2.88
C LEU A 111 24.67 0.08 -3.48
N THR A 112 24.21 -1.16 -3.56
CA THR A 112 22.86 -1.50 -4.05
C THR A 112 21.79 -0.95 -3.10
N ALA A 113 21.94 -1.18 -1.79
CA ALA A 113 21.07 -0.62 -0.77
C ALA A 113 21.06 0.93 -0.82
N TYR A 114 22.24 1.57 -0.92
CA TYR A 114 22.36 3.02 -1.07
C TYR A 114 21.68 3.56 -2.34
N THR A 115 21.78 2.84 -3.46
CA THR A 115 21.06 3.21 -4.70
C THR A 115 19.55 3.15 -4.51
N ASN A 116 19.04 2.20 -3.72
CA ASN A 116 17.61 2.12 -3.41
C ASN A 116 17.18 3.24 -2.44
N ILE A 117 18.02 3.61 -1.46
CA ILE A 117 17.78 4.78 -0.58
C ILE A 117 17.62 6.05 -1.42
N THR A 118 18.54 6.30 -2.36
CA THR A 118 18.49 7.52 -3.19
C THR A 118 17.27 7.58 -4.12
N ARG A 119 16.66 6.43 -4.47
CA ARG A 119 15.40 6.38 -5.22
C ARG A 119 14.18 6.74 -4.38
N LEU A 120 14.16 6.35 -3.10
CA LEU A 120 13.08 6.67 -2.17
C LEU A 120 13.19 8.08 -1.60
N TYR A 121 14.41 8.58 -1.42
CA TYR A 121 14.70 9.87 -0.81
C TYR A 121 13.86 11.05 -1.35
N PRO A 122 13.61 11.21 -2.66
CA PRO A 122 12.78 12.31 -3.19
C PRO A 122 11.34 12.29 -2.68
N ARG A 123 10.80 11.11 -2.39
CA ARG A 123 9.40 10.88 -1.96
C ARG A 123 9.18 11.20 -0.48
N LEU A 124 10.25 11.27 0.31
CA LEU A 124 10.21 11.65 1.71
C LEU A 124 9.78 13.11 1.90
N THR A 125 9.07 13.37 3.00
CA THR A 125 8.74 14.73 3.46
C THR A 125 10.02 15.49 3.86
N PRO A 126 9.98 16.85 3.93
CA PRO A 126 11.15 17.63 4.36
C PRO A 126 11.70 17.23 5.74
N ASP A 127 10.81 16.90 6.68
CA ASP A 127 11.22 16.46 8.03
C ASP A 127 11.86 15.07 7.99
N GLN A 128 11.28 14.13 7.24
CA GLN A 128 11.86 12.79 7.03
C GLN A 128 13.25 12.87 6.37
N LYS A 129 13.41 13.70 5.34
CA LYS A 129 14.71 13.95 4.69
C LYS A 129 15.77 14.40 5.70
N ARG A 130 15.43 15.33 6.58
CA ARG A 130 16.35 15.79 7.64
C ARG A 130 16.77 14.67 8.59
N MET A 131 15.85 13.76 8.92
CA MET A 131 16.13 12.63 9.82
C MET A 131 17.13 11.63 9.22
N VAL A 132 17.07 11.36 7.91
CA VAL A 132 17.94 10.36 7.25
C VAL A 132 19.17 10.93 6.57
N TYR A 133 19.26 12.26 6.42
CA TYR A 133 20.32 12.94 5.66
C TYR A 133 21.73 12.59 6.15
N SER A 134 21.96 12.61 7.46
CA SER A 134 23.27 12.28 8.05
C SER A 134 23.69 10.84 7.77
N ALA A 135 22.76 9.89 7.89
CA ALA A 135 23.01 8.49 7.57
C ALA A 135 23.34 8.28 6.08
N CYS A 136 22.66 8.99 5.19
CA CYS A 136 22.94 8.92 3.75
C CYS A 136 24.35 9.41 3.41
N ILE A 137 24.81 10.50 4.04
CA ILE A 137 26.19 11.00 3.86
C ILE A 137 27.20 9.99 4.39
N ASP A 138 27.00 9.50 5.61
CA ASP A 138 27.94 8.58 6.26
C ASP A 138 28.08 7.26 5.47
N ILE A 139 26.98 6.70 4.96
CA ILE A 139 27.01 5.53 4.07
C ILE A 139 27.81 5.82 2.80
N GLN A 140 27.57 6.97 2.16
CA GLN A 140 28.27 7.37 0.94
C GLN A 140 29.78 7.47 1.17
N GLU A 141 30.20 8.10 2.26
CA GLU A 141 31.62 8.24 2.63
C GLU A 141 32.25 6.87 2.88
N LYS A 142 31.59 5.99 3.65
CA LYS A 142 32.09 4.63 3.93
C LYS A 142 32.26 3.80 2.66
N ILE A 143 31.30 3.85 1.74
CA ILE A 143 31.42 3.18 0.42
C ILE A 143 32.63 3.72 -0.34
N ALA A 144 32.82 5.04 -0.38
CA ALA A 144 33.93 5.68 -1.08
C ALA A 144 35.31 5.33 -0.47
N HIS A 145 35.38 5.14 0.85
CA HIS A 145 36.61 4.76 1.55
C HIS A 145 36.98 3.28 1.37
N HIS A 146 36.01 2.38 1.22
CA HIS A 146 36.28 0.96 0.95
C HIS A 146 36.63 0.66 -0.53
N GLY A 147 36.39 1.60 -1.45
CA GLY A 147 36.76 1.50 -2.85
C GLY A 147 38.18 1.96 -3.20
N LYS A 148 39.00 2.34 -2.21
CA LYS A 148 40.42 2.74 -2.35
C LYS A 148 41.33 1.70 -1.72
#